data_AF-A0A967IEB9-F1
#
_entry.id   AF-A0A967IEB9-F1
#
_cell.length_a   1.000
_cell.length_b   1.000
_cell.length_c   1.000
_cell.angle_alpha   90.00
_cell.angle_beta   90.00
_cell.angle_gamma   90.00
#
_symmetry.space_group_name_H-M   'P 1'
#
loop_
_entity.id
_entity.type
_entity.pdbx_description
1 polymer ?
#
loop_
_entity_poly.entity_id
_entity_poly.type
_entity_poly.pdbx_seq_one_letter_code
_entity_poly.pdbx_strand_id
1 'polypeptide(L)'
;LVDNCDKTRHTPVTVSGRHFVPGSRVLLDGAAVASEQQNGQLVFKLPQTLDGGQHEVVVVNPDRKTSLAEALQVETQPEIYSVSQGADRVNSYEVVITGRNFLYSSTLVVNGRQINNLPLEAASPPQSDHVRYIDCETLIYVRYPYSRELHDV
;
A
#
# COMPACT_ATOMS: atom_id res chain seq x y z
N LEU A 1 1.72 1.28 14.04
CA LEU A 1 2.27 1.17 12.68
C LEU A 1 1.35 0.26 11.89
N VAL A 2 0.93 0.69 10.71
CA VAL A 2 0.09 -0.09 9.79
C VAL A 2 0.65 0.09 8.39
N ASP A 3 0.64 -0.96 7.57
CA ASP A 3 1.09 -0.84 6.19
C ASP A 3 0.05 -0.15 5.32
N ASN A 4 0.52 0.60 4.31
CA ASN A 4 -0.39 1.15 3.32
C ASN A 4 -1.19 0.04 2.62
N CYS A 5 -0.59 -1.13 2.40
CA CYS A 5 -1.28 -2.29 1.84
C CYS A 5 -2.37 -2.89 2.74
N ASP A 6 -2.37 -2.62 4.05
CA ASP A 6 -3.44 -3.08 4.93
C ASP A 6 -4.78 -2.39 4.63
N LYS A 7 -4.72 -1.16 4.08
CA LYS A 7 -5.92 -0.42 3.61
C LYS A 7 -6.65 -1.18 2.51
N THR A 8 -5.90 -1.80 1.59
CA THR A 8 -6.49 -2.59 0.49
C THR A 8 -6.98 -3.96 0.96
N ARG A 9 -6.35 -4.52 2.00
CA ARG A 9 -6.72 -5.80 2.61
C ARG A 9 -7.92 -5.70 3.55
N HIS A 10 -8.42 -4.49 3.83
CA HIS A 10 -9.48 -4.24 4.80
C HIS A 10 -9.17 -4.79 6.20
N THR A 11 -7.87 -4.84 6.54
CA THR A 11 -7.41 -5.30 7.85
C THR A 11 -7.98 -4.36 8.93
N PRO A 12 -8.72 -4.89 9.92
CA PRO A 12 -9.27 -4.06 10.97
C PRO A 12 -8.17 -3.51 11.88
N VAL A 13 -8.30 -2.25 12.26
CA VAL A 13 -7.50 -1.59 13.30
C VAL A 13 -8.28 -1.62 14.60
N THR A 14 -7.62 -2.08 15.65
CA THR A 14 -8.18 -2.15 17.00
C THR A 14 -7.67 -0.98 17.84
N VAL A 15 -8.61 -0.21 18.39
CA VAL A 15 -8.36 0.83 19.38
C VAL A 15 -8.71 0.28 20.75
N SER A 16 -7.67 0.04 21.55
CA SER A 16 -7.79 -0.39 22.93
C SER A 16 -7.78 0.81 23.87
N GLY A 17 -8.55 0.73 24.96
CA GLY A 17 -8.61 1.80 25.95
C GLY A 17 -9.47 1.43 27.15
N ARG A 18 -9.80 2.42 27.98
CA ARG A 18 -10.64 2.26 29.16
C ARG A 18 -11.80 3.26 29.10
N HIS A 19 -12.93 2.88 29.71
CA HIS A 19 -14.13 3.71 29.80
C HIS A 19 -14.78 4.04 28.44
N PHE A 20 -14.58 3.18 27.43
CA PHE A 20 -15.38 3.21 26.21
C PHE A 20 -16.78 2.68 26.54
N VAL A 21 -17.78 3.52 26.31
CA VAL A 21 -19.19 3.22 26.57
C VAL A 21 -19.94 2.92 25.27
N PRO A 22 -21.11 2.27 25.31
CA PRO A 22 -21.92 2.07 24.11
C PRO A 22 -22.17 3.38 23.36
N GLY A 23 -21.87 3.38 22.05
CA GLY A 23 -21.96 4.57 21.20
C GLY A 23 -20.70 5.43 21.12
N SER A 24 -19.59 5.00 21.74
CA SER A 24 -18.27 5.60 21.50
C SER A 24 -17.88 5.52 20.03
N ARG A 25 -17.22 6.55 19.51
CA ARG A 25 -16.82 6.67 18.11
C ARG A 25 -15.33 6.97 18.00
N VAL A 26 -14.71 6.45 16.94
CA VAL A 26 -13.34 6.81 16.57
C VAL A 26 -13.37 8.02 15.63
N LEU A 27 -12.52 8.99 15.90
CA LEU A 27 -12.13 10.05 14.98
C LEU A 27 -10.73 9.75 14.45
N LEU A 28 -10.56 9.88 13.14
CA LEU A 28 -9.29 9.83 12.44
C LEU A 28 -9.08 11.19 11.77
N ASP A 29 -8.02 11.91 12.16
CA ASP A 29 -7.76 13.30 11.75
C ASP A 29 -8.98 14.21 11.95
N GLY A 30 -9.70 14.02 13.06
CA GLY A 30 -10.92 14.74 13.40
C GLY A 30 -12.19 14.29 12.67
N ALA A 31 -12.10 13.42 11.66
CA ALA A 31 -13.23 12.87 10.94
C ALA A 31 -13.74 11.56 11.57
N ALA A 32 -15.05 11.42 11.76
CA ALA A 32 -15.61 10.19 12.31
C ALA A 32 -15.49 9.03 11.32
N VAL A 33 -14.94 7.91 11.78
CA VAL A 33 -14.87 6.66 11.03
C VAL A 33 -15.87 5.65 11.56
N ALA A 34 -16.36 4.77 10.69
CA ALA A 34 -17.26 3.69 11.10
C ALA A 34 -16.49 2.68 11.97
N SER A 35 -16.86 2.59 13.24
CA SER A 35 -16.24 1.70 14.23
C SER A 35 -17.27 0.86 14.97
N GLU A 36 -16.94 -0.39 15.26
CA GLU A 36 -17.75 -1.30 16.05
C GLU A 36 -17.11 -1.53 17.42
N GLN A 37 -17.93 -1.63 18.46
CA GLN A 37 -17.43 -1.99 19.78
C GLN A 37 -17.37 -3.52 19.92
N GLN A 38 -16.19 -4.05 20.21
CA GLN A 38 -15.93 -5.48 20.34
C GLN A 38 -15.11 -5.73 21.61
N ASN A 39 -15.67 -6.47 22.58
CA ASN A 39 -15.00 -6.81 23.85
C ASN A 39 -14.37 -5.60 24.58
N GLY A 40 -15.09 -4.48 24.63
CA GLY A 40 -14.62 -3.24 25.28
C GLY A 40 -13.63 -2.40 24.45
N GLN A 41 -13.33 -2.81 23.22
CA GLN A 41 -12.46 -2.10 22.27
C GLN A 41 -13.27 -1.55 21.11
N LEU A 42 -12.71 -0.61 20.36
CA LEU A 42 -13.30 -0.12 19.11
C LEU A 42 -12.50 -0.66 17.93
N VAL A 43 -13.19 -1.24 16.95
CA VAL A 43 -12.58 -1.82 15.76
C VAL A 43 -13.09 -1.07 14.55
N PHE A 44 -12.19 -0.61 13.69
CA PHE A 44 -12.55 0.10 12.46
C PHE A 44 -11.65 -0.31 11.30
N LYS A 45 -12.04 0.01 10.08
CA LYS A 45 -11.22 -0.18 8.88
C LYS A 45 -10.63 1.15 8.45
N LEU A 46 -9.38 1.16 8.03
CA LEU A 46 -8.77 2.38 7.49
C LEU A 46 -9.46 2.78 6.19
N PRO A 47 -9.77 4.08 5.98
CA PRO A 47 -10.21 4.56 4.69
C PRO A 47 -9.17 4.24 3.61
N GLN A 48 -9.61 3.77 2.45
CA GLN A 48 -8.71 3.53 1.30
C GLN A 48 -8.06 4.83 0.80
N THR A 49 -8.71 5.97 1.05
CA THR A 49 -8.24 7.31 0.69
C THR A 49 -7.33 7.94 1.75
N LEU A 50 -7.04 7.25 2.86
CA LEU A 50 -6.10 7.75 3.85
C LEU A 50 -4.72 7.84 3.21
N ASP A 51 -3.98 8.92 3.43
CA ASP A 51 -2.62 9.07 2.91
C ASP A 51 -1.61 8.26 3.74
N GLY A 52 -0.34 8.30 3.32
CA GLY A 52 0.78 7.81 4.12
C GLY A 52 1.22 8.84 5.16
N GLY A 53 1.85 8.37 6.24
CA GLY A 53 2.38 9.22 7.28
C GLY A 53 1.66 9.08 8.62
N GLN A 54 1.78 10.13 9.44
CA GLN A 54 1.23 10.13 10.79
C GLN A 54 -0.18 10.71 10.79
N HIS A 55 -1.12 9.97 11.38
CA HIS A 55 -2.52 10.35 11.56
C HIS A 55 -2.91 10.38 13.03
N GLU A 56 -3.88 11.21 13.38
CA GLU A 56 -4.38 11.33 14.74
C GLU A 56 -5.60 10.43 14.96
N VAL A 57 -5.56 9.60 16.00
CA VAL A 57 -6.70 8.79 16.44
C VAL A 57 -7.21 9.29 17.78
N VAL A 58 -8.48 9.64 17.85
CA VAL A 58 -9.17 10.08 19.07
C VAL A 58 -10.45 9.29 19.24
N VAL A 59 -10.79 8.92 20.47
CA VAL A 59 -12.10 8.33 20.80
C VAL A 59 -12.98 9.39 21.45
N VAL A 60 -14.23 9.48 21.00
CA VAL A 60 -15.24 10.38 21.54
C VAL A 60 -16.41 9.55 22.08
N ASN A 61 -16.71 9.73 23.37
CA ASN A 61 -17.87 9.14 24.02
C ASN A 61 -19.15 9.96 23.71
N PRO A 62 -20.36 9.39 23.84
CA PRO A 62 -21.62 10.11 23.64
C PRO A 62 -21.81 11.32 24.56
N ASP A 63 -21.18 11.34 25.75
CA ASP A 63 -21.18 12.47 26.67
C ASP A 63 -20.20 13.60 26.28
N ARG A 64 -19.58 13.48 25.09
CA ARG A 64 -18.58 14.38 24.49
C ARG A 64 -17.22 14.41 25.18
N LYS A 65 -16.95 13.48 26.12
CA LYS A 65 -15.59 13.29 26.61
C LYS A 65 -14.73 12.64 25.54
N THR A 66 -13.50 13.13 25.40
CA THR A 66 -12.54 12.66 24.41
C THR A 66 -11.36 11.98 25.08
N SER A 67 -10.75 11.01 24.39
CA SER A 67 -9.43 10.53 24.77
C SER A 67 -8.36 11.60 24.50
N LEU A 68 -7.13 11.31 24.94
CA LEU A 68 -5.96 11.93 24.33
C LEU A 68 -5.80 11.41 22.89
N ALA A 69 -5.11 12.21 22.09
CA ALA A 69 -4.68 11.87 20.75
C ALA A 69 -3.63 10.76 20.78
N GLU A 70 -3.84 9.72 19.99
CA GLU A 70 -2.86 8.66 19.75
C GLU A 70 -2.40 8.70 18.28
N ALA A 71 -1.10 8.54 18.06
CA ALA A 71 -0.53 8.60 16.72
C ALA A 71 -0.65 7.24 16.00
N LEU A 72 -1.31 7.24 14.85
CA LEU A 72 -1.33 6.12 13.92
C LEU A 72 -0.35 6.39 12.77
N GLN A 73 0.77 5.66 12.75
CA GLN A 73 1.70 5.71 11.62
C GLN A 73 1.25 4.74 10.51
N VAL A 74 1.06 5.27 9.31
CA VAL A 74 0.87 4.53 8.06
C VAL A 74 2.18 4.51 7.28
N GLU A 75 2.75 3.32 7.12
CA GLU A 75 4.00 3.12 6.38
C GLU A 75 3.75 3.10 4.87
N THR A 76 4.61 3.79 4.13
CA THR A 76 4.57 3.83 2.65
C THR A 76 5.88 3.41 2.01
N GLN A 77 6.93 3.18 2.81
CA GLN A 77 8.21 2.71 2.32
C GLN A 77 8.04 1.36 1.60
N PRO A 78 8.33 1.28 0.28
CA PRO A 78 8.33 0.00 -0.42
C PRO A 78 9.51 -0.85 0.04
N GLU A 79 9.28 -2.16 0.15
CA GLU A 79 10.30 -3.16 0.48
C GLU A 79 10.18 -4.33 -0.49
N ILE A 80 11.31 -4.76 -1.07
CA ILE A 80 11.38 -5.92 -1.96
C ILE A 80 11.78 -7.14 -1.14
N TYR A 81 10.97 -8.20 -1.21
CA TYR A 81 11.25 -9.47 -0.56
C TYR A 81 11.92 -10.47 -1.50
N SER A 82 11.47 -10.54 -2.75
CA SER A 82 12.05 -11.48 -3.72
C SER A 82 11.95 -10.97 -5.14
N VAL A 83 12.86 -11.50 -5.97
CA VAL A 83 12.90 -11.28 -7.41
C VAL A 83 13.09 -12.64 -8.06
N SER A 84 12.21 -13.02 -8.97
CA SER A 84 12.24 -14.31 -9.66
C SER A 84 11.89 -14.18 -11.13
N GLN A 85 12.27 -15.18 -11.93
CA GLN A 85 11.89 -15.23 -13.33
C GLN A 85 10.43 -15.66 -13.48
N GLY A 86 9.66 -14.91 -14.26
CA GLY A 86 8.28 -15.19 -14.63
C GLY A 86 8.16 -15.85 -16.01
N ALA A 87 7.11 -15.51 -16.74
CA ALA A 87 6.89 -16.05 -18.09
C ALA A 87 8.01 -15.65 -19.05
N ASP A 88 8.44 -16.62 -19.87
CA ASP A 88 9.37 -16.41 -20.97
C ASP A 88 8.62 -16.42 -22.32
N ARG A 89 9.01 -15.53 -23.22
CA ARG A 89 8.38 -15.33 -24.53
C ARG A 89 9.46 -15.10 -25.57
N VAL A 90 9.08 -15.26 -26.84
CA VAL A 90 9.99 -15.20 -28.00
C VAL A 90 10.90 -13.97 -28.00
N ASN A 91 10.43 -12.81 -27.55
CA ASN A 91 11.16 -11.55 -27.57
C ASN A 91 11.25 -10.84 -26.21
N SER A 92 10.76 -11.45 -25.13
CA SER A 92 10.67 -10.81 -23.81
C SER A 92 10.56 -11.85 -22.72
N TYR A 93 10.98 -11.50 -21.51
CA TYR A 93 10.70 -12.31 -20.32
C TYR A 93 10.20 -11.42 -19.18
N GLU A 94 9.49 -12.04 -18.25
CA GLU A 94 9.01 -11.38 -17.03
C GLU A 94 10.00 -11.60 -15.88
N VAL A 95 10.11 -10.58 -15.05
CA VAL A 95 10.70 -10.64 -13.72
C VAL A 95 9.60 -10.31 -12.73
N VAL A 96 9.27 -11.27 -11.88
CA VAL A 96 8.27 -11.11 -10.82
C VAL A 96 8.98 -10.58 -9.59
N ILE A 97 8.51 -9.45 -9.08
CA ILE A 97 9.05 -8.79 -7.90
C ILE A 97 7.96 -8.82 -6.84
N THR A 98 8.23 -9.49 -5.72
CA THR A 98 7.32 -9.51 -4.57
C THR A 98 7.87 -8.68 -3.43
N GLY A 99 6.97 -8.11 -2.64
CA GLY A 99 7.33 -7.17 -1.58
C GLY A 99 6.12 -6.67 -0.82
N ARG A 100 6.21 -5.46 -0.29
CA ARG A 100 5.10 -4.71 0.30
C ARG A 100 5.21 -3.24 -0.03
N ASN A 101 4.09 -2.54 0.18
CA ASN A 101 3.94 -1.11 -0.04
C ASN A 101 4.34 -0.68 -1.46
N PHE A 102 4.08 -1.54 -2.45
CA PHE A 102 4.11 -1.12 -3.84
C PHE A 102 2.86 -0.29 -4.10
N LEU A 103 3.03 1.02 -4.20
CA LEU A 103 1.94 1.92 -4.57
C LEU A 103 1.80 1.90 -6.09
N TYR A 104 0.61 2.24 -6.60
CA TYR A 104 0.45 2.44 -8.04
C TYR A 104 1.42 3.50 -8.60
N SER A 105 1.80 4.48 -7.78
CA SER A 105 2.81 5.50 -8.10
C SER A 105 4.27 5.06 -7.85
N SER A 106 4.51 3.83 -7.38
CA SER A 106 5.86 3.32 -7.16
C SER A 106 6.62 3.27 -8.48
N THR A 107 7.89 3.63 -8.42
CA THR A 107 8.80 3.62 -9.56
C THR A 107 9.78 2.47 -9.41
N LEU A 108 9.81 1.57 -10.40
CA LEU A 108 10.86 0.56 -10.47
C LEU A 108 12.11 1.16 -11.11
N VAL A 109 13.26 1.01 -10.46
CA VAL A 109 14.58 1.40 -10.98
C VAL A 109 15.43 0.15 -11.16
N VAL A 110 15.94 -0.06 -12.37
CA VAL A 110 16.82 -1.18 -12.72
C VAL A 110 18.13 -0.61 -13.23
N ASN A 111 19.25 -0.95 -12.58
CA ASN A 111 20.59 -0.44 -12.92
C ASN A 111 20.66 1.10 -13.03
N GLY A 112 19.95 1.81 -12.13
CA GLY A 112 19.89 3.28 -12.15
C GLY A 112 18.94 3.88 -13.18
N ARG A 113 18.31 3.07 -14.04
CA ARG A 113 17.31 3.51 -15.02
C ARG A 113 15.89 3.30 -14.49
N GLN A 114 15.10 4.36 -14.50
CA GLN A 114 13.66 4.27 -14.23
C GLN A 114 12.96 3.49 -15.36
N ILE A 115 12.13 2.53 -14.95
CA ILE A 115 11.28 1.77 -15.86
C ILE A 115 9.90 2.41 -15.92
N ASN A 116 9.36 2.53 -17.14
CA ASN A 116 8.03 3.11 -17.34
C ASN A 116 6.96 2.24 -16.68
N ASN A 117 6.13 2.87 -15.85
CA ASN A 117 5.00 2.19 -15.22
C ASN A 117 3.79 2.23 -16.15
N LEU A 118 3.16 1.08 -16.35
CA LEU A 118 1.97 0.94 -17.16
C LEU A 118 0.83 0.40 -16.31
N PRO A 119 -0.39 0.98 -16.44
CA PRO A 119 -1.59 0.31 -15.95
C PRO A 119 -1.71 -1.09 -16.57
N LEU A 120 -2.30 -2.04 -15.84
CA LEU A 120 -2.49 -3.42 -16.29
C LEU A 120 -3.13 -3.54 -17.69
N GLU A 121 -4.05 -2.62 -17.98
CA GLU A 121 -4.86 -2.55 -19.20
C GLU A 121 -4.19 -1.78 -20.35
N ALA A 122 -3.04 -1.14 -20.12
CA ALA A 122 -2.36 -0.42 -21.18
C ALA A 122 -1.75 -1.41 -22.19
N ALA A 123 -1.89 -1.09 -23.49
CA ALA A 123 -1.18 -1.82 -24.52
C ALA A 123 0.33 -1.76 -24.24
N SER A 124 0.99 -2.91 -24.27
CA SER A 124 2.44 -2.96 -24.11
C SER A 124 3.09 -2.09 -25.19
N PRO A 125 4.01 -1.18 -24.82
CA PRO A 125 4.76 -0.41 -25.77
C PRO A 125 5.57 -1.35 -26.68
N PRO A 126 5.75 -0.99 -27.95
CA PRO A 126 6.45 -1.84 -28.90
C PRO A 126 7.90 -2.06 -28.44
N GLN A 127 8.20 -3.29 -28.04
CA GLN A 127 9.55 -3.78 -27.69
C GLN A 127 10.29 -2.92 -26.64
N SER A 128 9.59 -2.37 -25.65
CA SER A 128 10.25 -1.63 -24.58
C SER A 128 9.95 -2.20 -23.20
N ASP A 129 10.97 -2.12 -22.36
CA ASP A 129 10.93 -2.46 -20.95
C ASP A 129 9.85 -1.66 -20.23
N HIS A 130 9.03 -2.34 -19.42
CA HIS A 130 7.96 -1.69 -18.65
C HIS A 130 7.65 -2.49 -17.39
N VAL A 131 7.13 -1.80 -16.38
CA VAL A 131 6.62 -2.42 -15.16
C VAL A 131 5.09 -2.38 -15.17
N ARG A 132 4.47 -3.48 -14.78
CA ARG A 132 3.04 -3.61 -14.56
C ARG A 132 2.82 -3.71 -13.06
N TYR A 133 2.04 -2.78 -12.52
CA TYR A 133 1.53 -2.87 -11.16
C TYR A 133 0.43 -3.94 -11.11
N ILE A 134 0.64 -5.02 -10.34
CA ILE A 134 -0.39 -6.07 -10.18
C ILE A 134 -1.24 -5.76 -8.96
N ASP A 135 -0.58 -5.63 -7.81
CA ASP A 135 -1.17 -5.29 -6.52
C ASP A 135 -0.10 -4.69 -5.60
N CYS A 136 -0.46 -4.45 -4.35
CA CYS A 136 0.38 -3.76 -3.37
C CYS A 136 1.64 -4.55 -2.96
N GLU A 137 1.75 -5.81 -3.40
CA GLU A 137 2.82 -6.74 -3.05
C GLU A 137 3.51 -7.33 -4.29
N THR A 138 2.99 -7.09 -5.49
CA THR A 138 3.48 -7.69 -6.73
C THR A 138 3.64 -6.66 -7.84
N LEU A 139 4.86 -6.58 -8.37
CA LEU A 139 5.17 -5.91 -9.64
C LEU A 139 5.65 -6.96 -10.66
N ILE A 140 5.27 -6.79 -11.92
CA ILE A 140 5.83 -7.56 -13.03
C ILE A 140 6.64 -6.62 -13.91
N TYR A 141 7.95 -6.85 -13.97
CA TYR A 141 8.84 -6.17 -14.90
C TYR A 141 8.98 -6.99 -16.18
N VAL A 142 8.51 -6.47 -17.30
CA VAL A 142 8.67 -7.10 -18.61
C VAL A 142 9.91 -6.52 -19.27
N ARG A 143 10.89 -7.38 -19.55
CA ARG A 143 12.15 -7.00 -20.19
C ARG A 143 12.23 -7.54 -21.61
N TYR A 144 12.65 -6.69 -22.53
CA TYR A 144 12.96 -7.02 -23.92
C TYR A 144 14.48 -7.00 -24.10
N PRO A 145 15.17 -8.15 -24.24
CA PRO A 145 16.64 -8.21 -24.30
C PRO A 145 17.28 -7.39 -25.44
N TYR A 146 16.52 -7.13 -26.51
CA TYR A 146 16.95 -6.31 -27.65
C TYR A 146 16.63 -4.82 -27.48
N SER A 147 16.03 -4.43 -26.35
CA SER A 147 15.99 -3.04 -25.85
C SER A 147 17.43 -2.56 -25.76
N ARG A 148 17.75 -1.45 -26.45
CA ARG A 148 19.11 -0.91 -26.64
C ARG A 148 19.73 -0.38 -25.33
N GLU A 149 19.85 -1.21 -24.29
CA GLU A 149 20.84 -0.99 -23.25
C GLU A 149 22.21 -1.18 -23.93
N LEU A 150 22.86 -0.05 -24.25
CA LEU A 150 24.23 -0.04 -24.77
C LEU A 150 25.06 -0.96 -23.87
N HIS A 151 25.64 -2.00 -24.48
CA HIS A 151 26.70 -2.75 -23.84
C HIS A 151 27.84 -1.77 -23.57
N ASP A 152 28.03 -1.38 -22.31
CA ASP A 152 29.32 -0.86 -21.89
C ASP A 152 30.28 -2.05 -21.86
N VAL A 153 31.27 -1.98 -22.76
CA VAL A 153 32.37 -2.93 -22.98
C VAL A 153 33.40 -2.81 -21.87
#